data_AF-D3PCF0-F1
#
_entry.id   AF-D3PCF0-F1
#
_cell.length_a   1.000
_cell.length_b   1.000
_cell.length_c   1.000
_cell.angle_alpha   90.00
_cell.angle_beta   90.00
_cell.angle_gamma   90.00
#
_symmetry.space_group_name_H-M   'P 1'
#
loop_
_entity.id
_entity.type
_entity.pdbx_description
1 polymer ?
#
loop_
_entity_poly.entity_id
_entity_poly.type
_entity_poly.pdbx_seq_one_letter_code
_entity_poly.pdbx_strand_id
1 'polypeptide(L)'
;MKKSLILVMLMILIAACTQDMQKLKEENKRLLIQMSNLQNKNDELSTELKKCNKLNKILKEEKSYNYTELANLRNELRTFLKQQIMQIEKLTNKTVLMDYVGGEVIKREGKNLEGKLLVYKGKVFSSGDEIRGVRGFFARDTKIQLKIFRKFENKYVLVGESKLYSVKAGKQYIQLENKIVLDQGDIIGIYFPKGYIDVYYNKVPGGFVILSNTPKLGESINLKEAQFTFSIGLMGYFE
;
A
#
# COMPACT_ATOMS: atom_id res chain seq x y z
N MET A 1 -27.46 107.93 -43.84
CA MET A 1 -27.84 106.49 -43.79
C MET A 1 -26.71 105.51 -43.41
N LYS A 2 -25.50 105.92 -43.00
CA LYS A 2 -24.39 104.99 -42.64
C LYS A 2 -24.29 104.60 -41.15
N LYS A 3 -24.95 105.31 -40.22
CA LYS A 3 -24.86 105.03 -38.76
C LYS A 3 -25.81 103.94 -38.25
N SER A 4 -26.88 103.62 -39.00
CA SER A 4 -27.86 102.60 -38.60
C SER A 4 -27.41 101.16 -38.94
N LEU A 5 -26.53 100.99 -39.94
CA LEU A 5 -26.04 99.67 -40.35
C LEU A 5 -25.01 99.07 -39.38
N ILE A 6 -24.23 99.93 -38.69
CA ILE A 6 -23.17 99.51 -37.76
C ILE A 6 -23.77 98.97 -36.44
N LEU A 7 -24.93 99.49 -36.01
CA LEU A 7 -25.58 99.07 -34.76
C LEU A 7 -26.25 97.68 -34.89
N VAL A 8 -26.81 97.37 -36.06
CA VAL A 8 -27.47 96.07 -36.33
C VAL A 8 -26.44 94.95 -36.46
N MET A 9 -25.27 95.23 -37.03
CA MET A 9 -24.19 94.24 -37.17
C MET A 9 -23.53 93.91 -35.81
N LEU A 10 -23.49 94.85 -34.87
CA LEU A 10 -22.96 94.62 -33.51
C LEU A 10 -23.92 93.77 -32.65
N MET A 11 -25.25 93.89 -32.80
CA MET A 11 -26.21 93.04 -32.09
C MET A 11 -26.21 91.58 -32.57
N ILE A 12 -25.95 91.33 -33.87
CA ILE A 12 -25.90 89.97 -34.41
C ILE A 12 -24.64 89.22 -33.92
N LEU A 13 -23.51 89.92 -33.76
CA LEU A 13 -22.28 89.33 -33.20
C LEU A 13 -22.40 89.00 -31.70
N ILE A 14 -23.18 89.79 -30.93
CA ILE A 14 -23.41 89.51 -29.49
C ILE A 14 -24.38 88.33 -29.31
N ALA A 15 -25.35 88.15 -30.21
CA ALA A 15 -26.30 87.03 -30.17
C ALA A 15 -25.70 85.68 -30.61
N ALA A 16 -24.70 85.68 -31.51
CA ALA A 16 -23.98 84.46 -31.89
C ALA A 16 -23.05 83.98 -30.75
N CYS A 17 -22.44 84.90 -30.01
CA CYS A 17 -21.56 84.59 -28.88
C CYS A 17 -22.32 84.04 -27.65
N THR A 18 -23.61 84.34 -27.51
CA THR A 18 -24.44 83.83 -26.40
C THR A 18 -24.94 82.40 -26.63
N GLN A 19 -25.17 81.97 -27.87
CA GLN A 19 -25.62 80.61 -28.19
C GLN A 19 -24.53 79.55 -27.98
N ASP A 20 -23.30 79.82 -28.41
CA ASP A 20 -22.17 78.91 -28.19
C ASP A 20 -21.81 78.84 -26.69
N MET A 21 -21.90 79.95 -25.98
CA MET A 21 -21.66 79.99 -24.53
C MET A 21 -22.75 79.25 -23.73
N GLN A 22 -24.00 79.21 -24.22
CA GLN A 22 -25.06 78.38 -23.65
C GLN A 22 -24.82 76.89 -23.90
N LYS A 23 -24.46 76.49 -25.12
CA LYS A 23 -24.09 75.10 -25.43
C LYS A 23 -22.93 74.59 -24.58
N LEU A 24 -21.87 75.39 -24.43
CA LEU A 24 -20.72 75.04 -23.60
C LEU A 24 -21.10 74.85 -22.11
N LYS A 25 -22.08 75.63 -21.63
CA LYS A 25 -22.59 75.54 -20.26
C LYS A 25 -23.45 74.30 -20.04
N GLU A 26 -24.22 73.90 -21.05
CA GLU A 26 -24.97 72.63 -21.03
C GLU A 26 -24.04 71.42 -21.11
N GLU A 27 -23.01 71.46 -21.96
CA GLU A 27 -21.99 70.40 -22.02
C GLU A 27 -21.23 70.26 -20.70
N ASN A 28 -20.80 71.37 -20.09
CA ASN A 28 -20.16 71.32 -18.77
C ASN A 28 -21.08 70.73 -17.70
N LYS A 29 -22.37 71.08 -17.70
CA LYS A 29 -23.34 70.44 -16.79
C LYS A 29 -23.49 68.94 -17.06
N ARG A 30 -23.55 68.53 -18.32
CA ARG A 30 -23.67 67.12 -18.72
C ARG A 30 -22.42 66.33 -18.32
N LEU A 31 -21.23 66.90 -18.54
CA LEU A 31 -19.96 66.31 -18.15
C LEU A 31 -19.83 66.19 -16.62
N LEU A 32 -20.28 67.20 -15.86
CA LEU A 32 -20.32 67.13 -14.39
C LEU A 32 -21.23 66.01 -13.88
N ILE A 33 -22.41 65.84 -14.51
CA ILE A 33 -23.34 64.75 -14.17
C ILE A 33 -22.69 63.39 -14.52
N GLN A 34 -22.03 63.28 -15.67
CA GLN A 34 -21.32 62.06 -16.06
C GLN A 34 -20.16 61.72 -15.11
N MET A 35 -19.35 62.72 -14.73
CA MET A 35 -18.27 62.52 -13.76
C MET A 35 -18.81 62.08 -12.40
N SER A 36 -19.88 62.71 -11.90
CA SER A 36 -20.51 62.31 -10.66
C SER A 36 -21.04 60.86 -10.73
N ASN A 37 -21.68 60.48 -11.84
CA ASN A 37 -22.18 59.12 -12.04
C ASN A 37 -21.05 58.09 -12.12
N LEU A 38 -19.97 58.41 -12.83
CA LEU A 38 -18.79 57.53 -12.93
C LEU A 38 -18.09 57.38 -11.57
N GLN A 39 -18.03 58.46 -10.79
CA GLN A 39 -17.43 58.45 -9.46
C GLN A 39 -18.26 57.60 -8.48
N ASN A 40 -19.58 57.76 -8.47
CA ASN A 40 -20.48 56.92 -7.69
C ASN A 40 -20.34 55.44 -8.06
N LYS A 41 -20.25 55.13 -9.36
CA LYS A 41 -20.08 53.75 -9.84
C LYS A 41 -18.71 53.17 -9.48
N ASN A 42 -17.67 53.99 -9.47
CA ASN A 42 -16.35 53.59 -9.03
C ASN A 42 -16.31 53.31 -7.52
N ASP A 43 -17.02 54.11 -6.73
CA ASP A 43 -17.14 53.90 -5.28
C ASP A 43 -17.94 52.63 -4.95
N GLU A 44 -19.04 52.37 -5.67
CA GLU A 44 -19.80 51.12 -5.59
C GLU A 44 -18.93 49.91 -5.92
N LEU A 45 -18.23 49.94 -7.06
CA LEU A 45 -17.32 48.86 -7.49
C LEU A 45 -16.18 48.65 -6.50
N SER A 46 -15.60 49.71 -5.95
CA SER A 46 -14.55 49.64 -4.92
C SER A 46 -15.07 48.96 -3.65
N THR A 47 -16.32 49.24 -3.28
CA THR A 47 -16.98 48.63 -2.11
C THR A 47 -17.27 47.16 -2.35
N GLU A 48 -17.72 46.80 -3.55
CA GLU A 48 -17.98 45.42 -3.95
C GLU A 48 -16.69 44.59 -4.04
N LEU A 49 -15.61 45.18 -4.56
CA LEU A 49 -14.27 44.58 -4.61
C LEU A 49 -13.74 44.31 -3.20
N LYS A 50 -13.92 45.25 -2.25
CA LYS A 50 -13.59 45.02 -0.83
C LYS A 50 -14.38 43.87 -0.22
N LYS A 51 -15.69 43.78 -0.49
CA LYS A 51 -16.53 42.65 -0.03
C LYS A 51 -16.05 41.33 -0.62
N CYS A 52 -15.78 41.30 -1.93
CA CYS A 52 -15.32 40.11 -2.63
C CYS A 52 -13.96 39.63 -2.09
N ASN A 53 -13.01 40.54 -1.85
CA ASN A 53 -11.73 40.23 -1.24
C ASN A 53 -11.87 39.65 0.17
N LYS A 54 -12.80 40.18 0.98
CA LYS A 54 -13.09 39.66 2.32
C LYS A 54 -13.64 38.23 2.25
N LEU A 55 -14.60 37.97 1.36
CA LEU A 55 -15.15 36.63 1.15
C LEU A 55 -14.09 35.64 0.67
N ASN A 56 -13.22 36.06 -0.25
CA ASN A 56 -12.14 35.22 -0.75
C ASN A 56 -11.12 34.87 0.36
N LYS A 57 -10.86 35.79 1.28
CA LYS A 57 -10.02 35.51 2.46
C LYS A 57 -10.66 34.46 3.38
N ILE A 58 -11.95 34.62 3.71
CA ILE A 58 -12.69 33.66 4.53
C ILE A 58 -12.71 32.27 3.89
N LEU A 59 -13.02 32.20 2.58
CA LEU A 59 -13.02 30.94 1.84
C LEU A 59 -11.65 30.26 1.83
N LYS A 60 -10.55 31.01 1.74
CA LYS A 60 -9.20 30.45 1.84
C LYS A 60 -8.92 29.87 3.23
N GLU A 61 -9.35 30.56 4.28
CA GLU A 61 -9.22 30.10 5.66
C GLU A 61 -10.04 28.82 5.90
N GLU A 62 -11.31 28.80 5.50
CA GLU A 62 -12.18 27.60 5.58
C GLU A 62 -11.60 26.44 4.76
N LYS A 63 -11.12 26.71 3.54
CA LYS A 63 -10.51 25.68 2.71
C LYS A 63 -9.26 25.09 3.37
N SER A 64 -8.42 25.93 3.98
CA SER A 64 -7.23 25.47 4.71
C SER A 64 -7.60 24.66 5.95
N TYR A 65 -8.63 25.09 6.69
CA TYR A 65 -9.16 24.36 7.83
C TYR A 65 -9.66 22.97 7.41
N ASN A 66 -10.52 22.92 6.39
CA ASN A 66 -11.07 21.68 5.85
C ASN A 66 -9.96 20.75 5.34
N TYR A 67 -8.92 21.27 4.68
CA TYR A 67 -7.78 20.43 4.28
C TYR A 67 -7.03 19.84 5.47
N THR A 68 -6.85 20.62 6.53
CA THR A 68 -6.14 20.18 7.74
C THR A 68 -6.95 19.13 8.48
N GLU A 69 -8.26 19.35 8.62
CA GLU A 69 -9.19 18.42 9.24
C GLU A 69 -9.27 17.11 8.47
N LEU A 70 -9.41 17.17 7.14
CA LEU A 70 -9.40 15.97 6.29
C LEU A 70 -8.06 15.22 6.37
N ALA A 71 -6.94 15.93 6.45
CA ALA A 71 -5.63 15.30 6.63
C ALA A 71 -5.54 14.58 7.98
N ASN A 72 -6.03 15.21 9.05
CA ASN A 72 -6.07 14.62 10.39
C ASN A 72 -6.97 13.39 10.41
N LEU A 73 -8.21 13.49 9.89
CA LEU A 73 -9.15 12.36 9.84
C LEU A 73 -8.58 11.18 9.05
N ARG A 74 -7.90 11.43 7.92
CA ARG A 74 -7.23 10.37 7.15
C ARG A 74 -6.12 9.69 7.95
N ASN A 75 -5.34 10.46 8.72
CA ASN A 75 -4.28 9.92 9.56
C ASN A 75 -4.84 9.10 10.72
N GLU A 76 -5.92 9.55 11.34
CA GLU A 76 -6.65 8.82 12.39
C GLU A 76 -7.22 7.51 11.86
N LEU A 77 -7.92 7.54 10.72
CA LEU A 77 -8.45 6.33 10.05
C LEU A 77 -7.32 5.36 9.70
N ARG A 78 -6.21 5.84 9.14
CA ARG A 78 -5.07 4.97 8.81
C ARG A 78 -4.47 4.34 10.06
N THR A 79 -4.38 5.08 11.16
CA THR A 79 -3.85 4.59 12.43
C THR A 79 -4.78 3.55 13.04
N PHE A 80 -6.08 3.81 13.05
CA PHE A 80 -7.09 2.86 13.48
C PHE A 80 -7.03 1.56 12.66
N LEU A 81 -7.02 1.64 11.33
CA LEU A 81 -6.94 0.46 10.46
C LEU A 81 -5.66 -0.36 10.71
N LYS A 82 -4.51 0.31 10.89
CA LYS A 82 -3.25 -0.38 11.25
C LYS A 82 -3.39 -1.13 12.58
N GLN A 83 -4.00 -0.51 13.58
CA GLN A 83 -4.21 -1.16 14.89
C GLN A 83 -5.13 -2.39 14.77
N GLN A 84 -6.22 -2.29 14.00
CA GLN A 84 -7.13 -3.41 13.74
C GLN A 84 -6.41 -4.56 13.02
N ILE A 85 -5.64 -4.26 11.97
CA ILE A 85 -4.83 -5.25 11.25
C ILE A 85 -3.85 -5.94 12.21
N MET A 86 -3.12 -5.18 13.03
CA MET A 86 -2.19 -5.75 14.00
C MET A 86 -2.88 -6.66 15.03
N GLN A 87 -4.10 -6.33 15.47
CA GLN A 87 -4.85 -7.19 16.39
C GLN A 87 -5.25 -8.50 15.71
N ILE A 88 -5.72 -8.44 14.46
CA ILE A 88 -6.05 -9.64 13.66
C ILE A 88 -4.80 -10.48 13.41
N GLU A 89 -3.67 -9.87 13.08
CA GLU A 89 -2.38 -10.57 12.93
C GLU A 89 -1.94 -11.24 14.24
N LYS A 90 -2.10 -10.58 15.38
CA LYS A 90 -1.81 -11.19 16.69
C LYS A 90 -2.70 -12.38 16.99
N LEU A 91 -3.98 -12.32 16.64
CA LEU A 91 -4.91 -13.43 16.84
C LEU A 91 -4.58 -14.61 15.90
N THR A 92 -4.38 -14.33 14.62
CA THR A 92 -4.06 -15.36 13.60
C THR A 92 -2.67 -15.97 13.79
N ASN A 93 -1.71 -15.24 14.38
CA ASN A 93 -0.41 -15.83 14.70
C ASN A 93 -0.42 -16.72 15.96
N LYS A 94 -1.58 -16.94 16.61
CA LYS A 94 -1.68 -17.92 17.70
C LYS A 94 -1.62 -19.33 17.13
N THR A 95 -0.60 -20.08 17.54
CA THR A 95 -0.35 -21.48 17.13
C THR A 95 -1.53 -22.43 17.36
N VAL A 96 -2.42 -22.13 18.30
CA VAL A 96 -3.62 -22.93 18.61
C VAL A 96 -4.66 -22.90 17.47
N LEU A 97 -4.64 -21.84 16.65
CA LEU A 97 -5.58 -21.69 15.53
C LEU A 97 -4.99 -22.21 14.21
N MET A 98 -3.74 -22.66 14.21
CA MET A 98 -3.05 -23.11 13.01
C MET A 98 -3.21 -24.62 12.83
N ASP A 99 -3.41 -25.03 11.59
CA ASP A 99 -3.36 -26.42 11.17
C ASP A 99 -1.91 -26.91 11.17
N TYR A 100 -1.77 -28.22 11.37
CA TYR A 100 -0.48 -28.90 11.32
C TYR A 100 -0.49 -29.98 10.24
N VAL A 101 0.50 -29.91 9.34
CA VAL A 101 0.68 -30.88 8.26
C VAL A 101 2.11 -31.42 8.31
N GLY A 102 2.27 -32.72 8.50
CA GLY A 102 3.56 -33.39 8.59
C GLY A 102 3.54 -34.62 9.49
N GLY A 103 4.72 -35.10 9.87
CA GLY A 103 4.85 -36.27 10.73
C GLY A 103 4.87 -35.89 12.20
N GLU A 104 4.15 -36.65 13.04
CA GLU A 104 3.98 -36.36 14.46
C GLU A 104 5.30 -35.99 15.19
N VAL A 105 5.25 -34.90 15.97
CA VAL A 105 6.41 -34.27 16.64
C VAL A 105 6.79 -35.00 17.93
N ILE A 106 7.30 -36.22 17.77
CA ILE A 106 7.74 -37.10 18.85
C ILE A 106 9.23 -37.41 18.75
N LYS A 107 9.83 -37.92 19.81
CA LYS A 107 11.18 -38.47 19.74
C LYS A 107 11.10 -39.83 19.02
N ARG A 108 11.95 -40.03 18.02
CA ARG A 108 12.02 -41.28 17.23
C ARG A 108 13.40 -41.92 17.39
N GLU A 109 13.60 -43.10 16.82
CA GLU A 109 14.85 -43.86 16.98
C GLU A 109 15.98 -43.30 16.11
N GLY A 110 15.68 -42.90 14.88
CA GLY A 110 16.64 -42.38 13.92
C GLY A 110 17.04 -40.92 14.20
N LYS A 111 18.33 -40.60 14.01
CA LYS A 111 18.90 -39.25 14.09
C LYS A 111 20.05 -39.08 13.08
N ASN A 112 20.38 -37.82 12.75
CA ASN A 112 21.52 -37.43 11.90
C ASN A 112 21.59 -38.18 10.57
N LEU A 113 20.49 -38.16 9.81
CA LEU A 113 20.47 -38.83 8.51
C LEU A 113 21.23 -38.00 7.48
N GLU A 114 22.08 -38.64 6.69
CA GLU A 114 22.79 -37.95 5.61
C GLU A 114 21.80 -37.45 4.55
N GLY A 115 21.93 -36.18 4.17
CA GLY A 115 20.99 -35.53 3.27
C GLY A 115 20.95 -34.03 3.49
N LYS A 116 20.65 -33.30 2.43
CA LYS A 116 20.56 -31.84 2.47
C LYS A 116 19.12 -31.36 2.46
N LEU A 117 18.23 -32.07 1.79
CA LEU A 117 16.87 -31.59 1.56
C LEU A 117 15.85 -32.67 1.90
N LEU A 118 14.91 -32.30 2.76
CA LEU A 118 13.78 -33.13 3.16
C LEU A 118 12.51 -32.60 2.50
N VAL A 119 11.96 -33.31 1.52
CA VAL A 119 10.75 -32.90 0.79
C VAL A 119 9.53 -33.64 1.31
N TYR A 120 8.51 -32.89 1.71
CA TYR A 120 7.22 -33.43 2.12
C TYR A 120 6.28 -33.57 0.91
N LYS A 121 5.87 -34.80 0.64
CA LYS A 121 4.94 -35.21 -0.42
C LYS A 121 3.59 -35.69 0.14
N GLY A 122 3.38 -35.62 1.46
CA GLY A 122 2.18 -36.15 2.11
C GLY A 122 0.92 -35.31 1.91
N LYS A 123 1.06 -34.02 1.54
CA LYS A 123 -0.04 -33.13 1.13
C LYS A 123 0.39 -32.36 -0.11
N VAL A 124 -0.55 -32.18 -1.02
CA VAL A 124 -0.47 -31.20 -2.10
C VAL A 124 -1.26 -29.98 -1.65
N PHE A 125 -0.67 -28.81 -1.69
CA PHE A 125 -1.30 -27.59 -1.18
C PHE A 125 -2.25 -26.97 -2.21
N SER A 126 -3.28 -26.31 -1.70
CA SER A 126 -4.26 -25.55 -2.47
C SER A 126 -3.79 -24.12 -2.70
N SER A 127 -4.36 -23.45 -3.69
CA SER A 127 -4.07 -22.03 -3.92
C SER A 127 -4.57 -21.20 -2.74
N GLY A 128 -3.69 -20.41 -2.14
CA GLY A 128 -4.02 -19.58 -0.97
C GLY A 128 -3.67 -20.20 0.37
N ASP A 129 -3.24 -21.48 0.41
CA ASP A 129 -2.69 -22.10 1.62
C ASP A 129 -1.51 -21.26 2.14
N GLU A 130 -1.45 -21.08 3.46
CA GLU A 130 -0.45 -20.23 4.09
C GLU A 130 0.44 -21.01 5.06
N ILE A 131 1.76 -21.00 4.86
CA ILE A 131 2.71 -21.48 5.87
C ILE A 131 3.14 -20.32 6.74
N ARG A 132 3.04 -20.51 8.06
CA ARG A 132 3.43 -19.54 9.09
C ARG A 132 4.53 -20.02 10.00
N GLY A 133 4.80 -21.32 10.01
CA GLY A 133 5.85 -21.87 10.85
C GLY A 133 6.24 -23.29 10.51
N VAL A 134 7.28 -23.75 11.19
CA VAL A 134 7.74 -25.13 11.18
C VAL A 134 7.74 -25.63 12.62
N ARG A 135 7.21 -26.83 12.84
CA ARG A 135 7.26 -27.49 14.14
C ARG A 135 8.00 -28.81 13.98
N GLY A 136 8.97 -29.08 14.84
CA GLY A 136 9.74 -30.32 14.76
C GLY A 136 10.47 -30.68 16.04
N PHE A 137 10.97 -31.92 16.07
CA PHE A 137 11.83 -32.44 17.13
C PHE A 137 13.22 -32.64 16.53
N PHE A 138 14.12 -31.72 16.87
CA PHE A 138 15.47 -31.65 16.35
C PHE A 138 16.44 -32.42 17.24
N ALA A 139 17.33 -33.19 16.61
CA ALA A 139 18.35 -33.98 17.31
C ALA A 139 19.49 -33.09 17.83
N ARG A 140 19.79 -31.99 17.14
CA ARG A 140 20.91 -31.07 17.42
C ARG A 140 20.57 -29.63 17.01
N ASP A 141 21.37 -28.69 17.49
CA ASP A 141 21.35 -27.32 17.01
C ASP A 141 21.72 -27.24 15.53
N THR A 142 20.79 -26.72 14.72
CA THR A 142 20.91 -26.70 13.27
C THR A 142 20.34 -25.41 12.67
N LYS A 143 20.42 -25.29 11.36
CA LYS A 143 19.69 -24.25 10.62
C LYS A 143 18.78 -24.92 9.61
N ILE A 144 17.62 -24.33 9.38
CA ILE A 144 16.70 -24.80 8.34
C ILE A 144 16.30 -23.66 7.42
N GLN A 145 15.97 -24.01 6.18
CA GLN A 145 15.39 -23.11 5.20
C GLN A 145 14.24 -23.84 4.51
N LEU A 146 13.12 -23.16 4.30
CA LEU A 146 12.01 -23.71 3.52
C LEU A 146 12.28 -23.46 2.04
N LYS A 147 11.97 -24.47 1.22
CA LYS A 147 12.07 -24.45 -0.23
C LYS A 147 10.71 -24.83 -0.80
N ILE A 148 10.19 -24.03 -1.73
CA ILE A 148 8.85 -24.21 -2.30
C ILE A 148 9.01 -24.73 -3.72
N PHE A 149 8.42 -25.88 -3.99
CA PHE A 149 8.51 -26.53 -5.29
C PHE A 149 7.16 -26.55 -5.95
N ARG A 150 7.11 -26.05 -7.18
CA ARG A 150 5.92 -26.06 -8.01
C ARG A 150 5.96 -27.19 -9.01
N LYS A 151 4.84 -27.88 -9.18
CA LYS A 151 4.71 -28.87 -10.24
C LYS A 151 4.66 -28.17 -11.61
N PHE A 152 5.57 -28.54 -12.50
CA PHE A 152 5.55 -28.14 -13.90
C PHE A 152 5.70 -29.41 -14.74
N GLU A 153 4.65 -29.76 -15.48
CA GLU A 153 4.52 -31.05 -16.18
C GLU A 153 4.76 -32.25 -15.23
N ASN A 154 5.84 -33.01 -15.45
CA ASN A 154 6.22 -34.19 -14.67
C ASN A 154 7.35 -33.92 -13.66
N LYS A 155 7.73 -32.66 -13.43
CA LYS A 155 8.84 -32.28 -12.55
C LYS A 155 8.41 -31.25 -11.52
N TYR A 156 9.19 -31.14 -10.45
CA TYR A 156 9.00 -30.11 -9.42
C TYR A 156 10.12 -29.07 -9.52
N VAL A 157 9.77 -27.82 -9.80
CA VAL A 157 10.72 -26.72 -9.98
C VAL A 157 10.76 -25.87 -8.72
N LEU A 158 11.95 -25.52 -8.26
CA LEU A 158 12.10 -24.62 -7.12
C LEU A 158 11.68 -23.19 -7.51
N VAL A 159 10.62 -22.69 -6.89
CA VAL A 159 10.04 -21.35 -7.19
C VAL A 159 10.26 -20.33 -6.09
N GLY A 160 10.63 -20.77 -4.89
CA GLY A 160 10.88 -19.84 -3.78
C GLY A 160 11.62 -20.49 -2.62
N GLU A 161 12.22 -19.64 -1.79
CA GLU A 161 12.93 -20.04 -0.59
C GLU A 161 12.66 -19.05 0.55
N SER A 162 12.61 -19.53 1.78
CA SER A 162 12.60 -18.65 2.95
C SER A 162 14.03 -18.25 3.36
N LYS A 163 14.15 -17.42 4.40
CA LYS A 163 15.45 -17.16 5.04
C LYS A 163 15.92 -18.39 5.83
N LEU A 164 17.19 -18.39 6.24
CA LEU A 164 17.71 -19.39 7.17
C LEU A 164 17.24 -19.10 8.60
N TYR A 165 16.70 -20.12 9.26
CA TYR A 165 16.27 -20.07 10.66
C TYR A 165 17.20 -20.93 11.51
N SER A 166 17.73 -20.37 12.59
CA SER A 166 18.47 -21.12 13.58
C SER A 166 17.51 -21.88 14.49
N VAL A 167 17.82 -23.16 14.75
CA VAL A 167 16.96 -24.07 15.49
C VAL A 167 17.78 -24.76 16.57
N LYS A 168 17.23 -24.81 17.78
CA LYS A 168 17.84 -25.52 18.91
C LYS A 168 17.44 -26.99 18.92
N ALA A 169 18.25 -27.83 19.55
CA ALA A 169 17.87 -29.21 19.81
C ALA A 169 16.56 -29.29 20.62
N GLY A 170 15.83 -30.41 20.50
CA GLY A 170 14.56 -30.63 21.18
C GLY A 170 13.33 -30.28 20.36
N LYS A 171 12.17 -30.20 21.01
CA LYS A 171 10.91 -29.77 20.39
C LYS A 171 10.96 -28.26 20.17
N GLN A 172 10.85 -27.84 18.91
CA GLN A 172 10.88 -26.44 18.52
C GLN A 172 9.65 -26.08 17.69
N TYR A 173 9.21 -24.84 17.87
CA TYR A 173 8.31 -24.15 16.97
C TYR A 173 9.03 -22.93 16.44
N ILE A 174 9.12 -22.83 15.11
CA ILE A 174 9.83 -21.79 14.40
C ILE A 174 8.79 -20.98 13.65
N GLN A 175 8.51 -19.78 14.13
CA GLN A 175 7.63 -18.86 13.42
C GLN A 175 8.39 -18.19 12.28
N LEU A 176 7.78 -18.17 11.10
CA LEU A 176 8.29 -17.43 9.96
C LEU A 176 8.01 -15.94 10.17
N GLU A 177 9.00 -15.09 9.85
CA GLU A 177 8.80 -13.64 9.84
C GLU A 177 7.78 -13.20 8.79
N ASN A 178 7.84 -13.81 7.61
CA ASN A 178 6.87 -13.59 6.53
C ASN A 178 6.11 -14.89 6.30
N LYS A 179 4.79 -14.80 6.17
CA LYS A 179 3.97 -15.93 5.71
C LYS A 179 4.36 -16.29 4.28
N ILE A 180 4.30 -17.57 3.97
CA ILE A 180 4.49 -18.09 2.61
C ILE A 180 3.11 -18.48 2.09
N VAL A 181 2.66 -17.82 1.04
CA VAL A 181 1.42 -18.17 0.33
C VAL A 181 1.79 -19.16 -0.77
N LEU A 182 1.06 -20.26 -0.86
CA LEU A 182 1.27 -21.34 -1.80
C LEU A 182 0.29 -21.27 -2.96
N ASP A 183 0.73 -21.73 -4.14
CA ASP A 183 -0.18 -21.98 -5.26
C ASP A 183 -0.57 -23.45 -5.32
N GLN A 184 -1.63 -23.72 -6.08
CA GLN A 184 -2.13 -25.06 -6.28
C GLN A 184 -1.03 -26.00 -6.81
N GLY A 185 -0.84 -27.14 -6.14
CA GLY A 185 0.13 -28.14 -6.58
C GLY A 185 1.52 -27.97 -5.98
N ASP A 186 1.76 -26.90 -5.22
CA ASP A 186 3.03 -26.68 -4.56
C ASP A 186 3.28 -27.77 -3.49
N ILE A 187 4.56 -28.08 -3.26
CA ILE A 187 5.05 -28.94 -2.20
C ILE A 187 6.27 -28.29 -1.54
N ILE A 188 6.61 -28.75 -0.34
CA ILE A 188 7.58 -28.05 0.50
C ILE A 188 8.77 -28.95 0.84
N GLY A 189 9.96 -28.39 0.68
CA GLY A 189 11.20 -28.94 1.18
C GLY A 189 11.76 -28.15 2.35
N ILE A 190 12.48 -28.86 3.22
CA ILE A 190 13.22 -28.30 4.35
C ILE A 190 14.70 -28.61 4.11
N TYR A 191 15.47 -27.56 3.84
CA TYR A 191 16.89 -27.62 3.58
C TYR A 191 17.71 -27.50 4.86
N PHE A 192 18.72 -28.36 4.99
CA PHE A 192 19.68 -28.43 6.08
C PHE A 192 21.10 -28.16 5.53
N PRO A 193 21.71 -27.01 5.82
CA PRO A 193 22.94 -26.58 5.18
C PRO A 193 24.18 -27.37 5.63
N LYS A 194 24.13 -28.05 6.77
CA LYS A 194 25.25 -28.86 7.30
C LYS A 194 25.43 -30.22 6.62
N GLY A 195 24.53 -30.60 5.69
CA GLY A 195 24.61 -31.90 5.01
C GLY A 195 23.99 -33.08 5.78
N TYR A 196 23.40 -32.82 6.94
CA TYR A 196 22.67 -33.81 7.72
C TYR A 196 21.29 -33.27 8.09
N ILE A 197 20.29 -34.15 8.01
CA ILE A 197 18.94 -33.88 8.49
C ILE A 197 18.93 -34.14 10.00
N ASP A 198 19.08 -33.08 10.78
CA ASP A 198 19.12 -33.09 12.26
C ASP A 198 17.71 -33.20 12.89
N VAL A 199 16.84 -34.05 12.33
CA VAL A 199 15.47 -34.28 12.80
C VAL A 199 15.28 -35.76 13.12
N TYR A 200 14.54 -36.05 14.19
CA TYR A 200 14.21 -37.43 14.55
C TYR A 200 13.33 -38.09 13.48
N TYR A 201 13.64 -39.34 13.11
CA TYR A 201 12.92 -40.05 12.04
C TYR A 201 12.75 -41.55 12.33
N ASN A 202 11.80 -42.18 11.63
CA ASN A 202 11.67 -43.62 11.50
C ASN A 202 11.71 -43.99 10.00
N LYS A 203 12.32 -45.13 9.68
CA LYS A 203 12.34 -45.68 8.31
C LYS A 203 11.05 -46.46 8.02
N VAL A 204 9.94 -45.72 8.01
CA VAL A 204 8.61 -46.21 7.64
C VAL A 204 8.00 -45.24 6.63
N PRO A 205 7.10 -45.70 5.74
CA PRO A 205 6.45 -44.81 4.77
C PRO A 205 5.72 -43.65 5.48
N GLY A 206 6.16 -42.41 5.22
CA GLY A 206 5.75 -41.23 5.99
C GLY A 206 5.59 -39.94 5.21
N GLY A 207 5.48 -40.04 3.88
CA GLY A 207 5.32 -38.87 3.02
C GLY A 207 6.57 -38.03 2.81
N PHE A 208 7.71 -38.35 3.43
CA PHE A 208 8.96 -37.62 3.22
C PHE A 208 9.94 -38.32 2.26
N VAL A 209 10.59 -37.51 1.43
CA VAL A 209 11.65 -37.89 0.49
C VAL A 209 12.93 -37.14 0.84
N ILE A 210 14.06 -37.82 0.80
CA ILE A 210 15.37 -37.23 1.08
C ILE A 210 16.11 -37.02 -0.24
N LEU A 211 16.73 -35.86 -0.39
CA LEU A 211 17.61 -35.52 -1.49
C LEU A 211 18.98 -35.09 -0.96
N SER A 212 20.04 -35.65 -1.54
CA SER A 212 21.43 -35.27 -1.23
C SER A 212 21.84 -33.95 -1.89
N ASN A 213 21.20 -33.61 -3.01
CA ASN A 213 21.44 -32.38 -3.74
C ASN A 213 20.41 -31.32 -3.35
N THR A 214 20.86 -30.05 -3.37
CA THR A 214 20.00 -28.90 -3.15
C THR A 214 19.84 -28.14 -4.46
N PRO A 215 18.63 -28.16 -5.07
CA PRO A 215 18.38 -27.40 -6.29
C PRO A 215 18.49 -25.89 -6.01
N LYS A 216 18.89 -25.13 -7.03
CA LYS A 216 18.80 -23.68 -7.08
C LYS A 216 17.45 -23.23 -7.61
N LEU A 217 17.15 -21.94 -7.48
CA LEU A 217 15.92 -21.35 -7.99
C LEU A 217 15.80 -21.62 -9.51
N GLY A 218 14.65 -22.11 -9.96
CA GLY A 218 14.41 -22.52 -11.33
C GLY A 218 14.90 -23.94 -11.70
N GLU A 219 15.67 -24.61 -10.84
CA GLU A 219 16.06 -26.00 -11.08
C GLU A 219 14.97 -26.99 -10.68
N SER A 220 14.89 -28.09 -11.43
CA SER A 220 13.89 -29.14 -11.21
C SER A 220 14.45 -30.30 -10.40
N ILE A 221 13.60 -30.91 -9.57
CA ILE A 221 13.85 -32.17 -8.88
C ILE A 221 12.87 -33.26 -9.34
N ASN A 222 13.37 -34.50 -9.30
CA ASN A 222 12.56 -35.71 -9.44
C ASN A 222 12.44 -36.36 -8.08
N LEU A 223 11.20 -36.55 -7.62
CA LEU A 223 10.93 -37.16 -6.33
C LEU A 223 10.72 -38.66 -6.47
N LYS A 224 11.48 -39.43 -5.69
CA LYS A 224 11.28 -40.86 -5.51
C LYS A 224 10.07 -41.10 -4.59
N GLU A 225 9.78 -42.38 -4.32
CA GLU A 225 8.79 -42.75 -3.32
C GLU A 225 9.21 -42.33 -1.91
N ALA A 226 8.22 -41.98 -1.09
CA ALA A 226 8.45 -41.56 0.28
C ALA A 226 8.72 -42.76 1.19
N GLN A 227 9.87 -42.77 1.86
CA GLN A 227 10.36 -43.93 2.62
C GLN A 227 10.51 -43.66 4.12
N PHE A 228 10.28 -42.42 4.55
CA PHE A 228 10.58 -41.97 5.90
C PHE A 228 9.44 -41.17 6.50
N THR A 229 9.29 -41.30 7.82
CA THR A 229 8.48 -40.40 8.66
C THR A 229 9.44 -39.59 9.53
N PHE A 230 9.37 -38.27 9.42
CA PHE A 230 10.15 -37.36 10.25
C PHE A 230 9.25 -36.68 11.29
N SER A 231 9.83 -36.38 12.45
CA SER A 231 9.19 -35.59 13.49
C SER A 231 9.27 -34.10 13.18
N ILE A 232 8.73 -33.71 12.02
CA ILE A 232 8.69 -32.32 11.55
C ILE A 232 7.48 -32.13 10.67
N GLY A 233 6.95 -30.92 10.68
CA GLY A 233 5.86 -30.51 9.82
C GLY A 233 5.73 -29.00 9.77
N LEU A 234 4.76 -28.58 8.98
CA LEU A 234 4.44 -27.19 8.70
C LEU A 234 3.23 -26.79 9.53
N MET A 235 3.27 -25.56 10.02
CA MET A 235 2.18 -24.91 10.74
C MET A 235 1.65 -23.79 9.85
N GLY A 236 0.33 -23.71 9.69
CA GLY A 236 -0.25 -22.79 8.73
C GLY A 236 -1.77 -22.79 8.75
N TYR A 237 -2.33 -22.19 7.71
CA TYR A 237 -3.75 -22.29 7.37
C TYR A 237 -3.83 -23.08 6.09
N PHE A 238 -4.42 -24.26 6.15
CA PHE A 238 -4.47 -25.17 5.00
C PHE A 238 -5.91 -25.60 4.76
N GLU A 239 -6.41 -25.43 3.54
CA GLU A 239 -7.73 -25.92 3.14
C GLU A 239 -7.73 -27.41 2.76
#